data_AF-A0A919EFN3-F1
#
_entry.id   AF-A0A919EFN3-F1
#
_cell.length_a   1.000
_cell.length_b   1.000
_cell.length_c   1.000
_cell.angle_alpha   90.00
_cell.angle_beta   90.00
_cell.angle_gamma   90.00
#
_symmetry.space_group_name_H-M   'P 1'
#
loop_
_entity.id
_entity.type
_entity.pdbx_description
1 polymer ?
#
loop_
_entity_poly.entity_id
_entity_poly.type
_entity_poly.pdbx_seq_one_letter_code
_entity_poly.pdbx_strand_id
1 'polypeptide(L)'
;MNKLQRTALALAATTAALTAAVAPAAASPGPGVLSATGCHGTTCIYVNGSGLRVNYAVVTNKKGSTVGRGMISSNWDGRTHTGPRLKKGQSWRFDYNRIMNNGNKVCGSIEGIDVACVTIHR
;
A
#
# COMPACT_ATOMS: atom_id res chain seq x y z
N MET A 1 -35.11 -57.21 -44.51
CA MET A 1 -34.79 -56.60 -45.83
C MET A 1 -35.54 -55.29 -45.92
N ASN A 2 -34.85 -54.15 -45.99
CA ASN A 2 -35.10 -53.12 -47.00
C ASN A 2 -34.16 -51.92 -46.78
N LYS A 3 -33.23 -51.82 -47.73
CA LYS A 3 -32.41 -50.65 -48.05
C LYS A 3 -33.31 -49.46 -48.31
N LEU A 4 -32.90 -48.27 -47.87
CA LEU A 4 -33.11 -47.03 -48.62
C LEU A 4 -32.13 -45.97 -48.12
N GLN A 5 -30.98 -45.94 -48.81
CA GLN A 5 -30.13 -44.77 -48.93
C GLN A 5 -30.92 -43.68 -49.63
N ARG A 6 -30.98 -42.47 -49.06
CA ARG A 6 -31.23 -41.24 -49.82
C ARG A 6 -30.35 -40.10 -49.32
N THR A 7 -29.78 -39.48 -50.32
CA THR A 7 -28.81 -38.41 -50.44
C THR A 7 -29.31 -37.06 -49.95
N ALA A 8 -28.32 -36.18 -49.71
CA ALA A 8 -28.37 -34.73 -49.85
C ALA A 8 -28.97 -33.91 -48.69
N LEU A 9 -28.12 -33.15 -48.00
CA LEU A 9 -27.94 -31.70 -48.24
C LEU A 9 -26.76 -31.20 -47.40
N ALA A 10 -25.74 -30.65 -48.06
CA ALA A 10 -24.69 -29.91 -47.37
C ALA A 10 -25.22 -28.50 -47.04
N LEU A 11 -25.51 -28.25 -45.76
CA LEU A 11 -25.70 -26.89 -45.25
C LEU A 11 -24.32 -26.33 -44.89
N ALA A 12 -23.79 -25.46 -45.75
CA ALA A 12 -22.69 -24.57 -45.38
C ALA A 12 -23.26 -23.48 -44.45
N ALA A 13 -23.16 -23.71 -43.14
CA ALA A 13 -23.46 -22.70 -42.13
C ALA A 13 -22.22 -21.81 -41.94
N THR A 14 -22.25 -20.63 -42.53
CA THR A 14 -21.32 -19.53 -42.25
C THR A 14 -21.49 -19.10 -40.79
N THR A 15 -20.62 -19.58 -39.90
CA THR A 15 -20.51 -19.04 -38.54
C THR A 15 -19.82 -17.68 -38.61
N ALA A 16 -20.61 -16.61 -38.60
CA ALA A 16 -20.12 -15.27 -38.33
C ALA A 16 -19.52 -15.26 -36.91
N ALA A 17 -18.19 -15.12 -36.82
CA ALA A 17 -17.49 -14.97 -35.56
C ALA A 17 -17.86 -13.62 -34.94
N LEU A 18 -18.77 -13.63 -33.95
CA LEU A 18 -18.88 -12.53 -33.00
C LEU A 18 -17.68 -12.58 -32.07
N THR A 19 -16.59 -11.90 -32.44
CA THR A 19 -15.57 -11.53 -31.46
C THR A 19 -16.15 -10.41 -30.60
N ALA A 20 -16.77 -10.80 -29.48
CA ALA A 20 -17.09 -9.87 -28.41
C ALA A 20 -15.79 -9.22 -27.96
N ALA A 21 -15.64 -7.93 -28.28
CA ALA A 21 -14.59 -7.10 -27.73
C ALA A 21 -14.81 -7.03 -26.22
N VAL A 22 -14.08 -7.86 -25.48
CA VAL A 22 -13.90 -7.68 -24.04
C VAL A 22 -13.17 -6.36 -23.87
N ALA A 23 -13.94 -5.30 -23.63
CA ALA A 23 -13.38 -4.05 -23.15
C ALA A 23 -12.54 -4.38 -21.91
N PRO A 24 -11.29 -3.88 -21.81
CA PRO A 24 -10.52 -4.05 -20.59
C PRO A 24 -11.36 -3.46 -19.46
N ALA A 25 -11.72 -4.29 -18.50
CA ALA A 25 -12.35 -3.84 -17.27
C ALA A 25 -11.43 -2.76 -16.71
N ALA A 26 -11.89 -1.51 -16.75
CA ALA A 26 -11.22 -0.42 -16.07
C ALA A 26 -11.04 -0.87 -14.62
N ALA A 27 -9.79 -1.07 -14.22
CA ALA A 27 -9.46 -1.40 -12.84
C ALA A 27 -10.11 -0.31 -11.99
N SER A 28 -11.14 -0.69 -11.23
CA SER A 28 -11.67 0.17 -10.18
C SER A 28 -10.47 0.57 -9.33
N PRO A 29 -10.29 1.85 -8.98
CA PRO A 29 -9.26 2.23 -8.03
C PRO A 29 -9.64 1.55 -6.71
N GLY A 30 -9.06 0.38 -6.47
CA GLY A 30 -9.06 -0.25 -5.16
C GLY A 30 -8.53 0.77 -4.15
N PRO A 31 -8.89 0.64 -2.86
CA PRO A 31 -8.50 1.60 -1.83
C PRO A 31 -7.02 1.94 -1.96
N GLY A 32 -6.73 3.20 -2.30
CA GLY A 32 -5.43 3.64 -2.79
C GLY A 32 -4.30 3.15 -1.90
N VAL A 33 -3.18 2.73 -2.50
CA VAL A 33 -2.01 2.27 -1.76
C VAL A 33 -1.49 3.45 -0.92
N LEU A 34 -1.55 3.32 0.41
CA LEU A 34 -1.13 4.33 1.37
C LEU A 34 0.33 4.08 1.78
N SER A 35 1.20 3.92 0.78
CA SER A 35 2.65 3.77 0.99
C SER A 35 3.33 5.12 0.75
N ALA A 36 3.71 5.80 1.82
CA ALA A 36 4.31 7.14 1.74
C ALA A 36 5.54 7.26 2.64
N THR A 37 6.51 8.04 2.17
CA THR A 37 7.73 8.36 2.91
C THR A 37 7.82 9.86 3.14
N GLY A 38 8.00 10.28 4.39
CA GLY A 38 8.33 11.65 4.76
C GLY A 38 9.74 11.71 5.36
N CYS A 39 10.53 12.71 5.00
CA CYS A 39 11.86 12.92 5.57
C CYS A 39 12.00 14.36 6.08
N HIS A 40 12.64 14.52 7.23
CA HIS A 40 12.99 15.82 7.80
C HIS A 40 14.33 15.72 8.52
N GLY A 41 15.26 16.62 8.18
CA GLY A 41 16.61 16.60 8.72
C GLY A 41 17.29 15.25 8.52
N THR A 42 17.59 14.57 9.63
CA THR A 42 18.26 13.27 9.62
C THR A 42 17.32 12.07 9.65
N THR A 43 16.04 12.30 9.96
CA THR A 43 15.03 11.25 10.13
C THR A 43 14.17 11.10 8.88
N CYS A 44 13.84 9.85 8.54
CA CYS A 44 12.76 9.53 7.62
C CYS A 44 11.76 8.60 8.29
N ILE A 45 10.49 8.74 7.95
CA ILE A 45 9.44 7.77 8.27
C ILE A 45 8.82 7.25 6.97
N TYR A 46 8.70 5.93 6.89
CA TYR A 46 7.89 5.24 5.90
C TYR A 46 6.64 4.70 6.57
N VAL A 47 5.48 4.87 5.94
CA VAL A 47 4.21 4.32 6.40
C VAL A 47 3.68 3.41 5.31
N ASN A 48 3.28 2.20 5.68
CA ASN A 48 2.65 1.24 4.79
C ASN A 48 1.17 1.08 5.14
N GLY A 49 0.31 1.08 4.13
CA GLY A 49 -1.12 0.94 4.30
C GLY A 49 -1.91 0.91 2.99
N SER A 50 -3.23 0.93 3.12
CA SER A 50 -4.19 1.10 2.01
C SER A 50 -5.43 1.84 2.50
N GLY A 51 -5.85 2.87 1.76
CA GLY A 51 -7.00 3.71 2.08
C GLY A 51 -6.87 4.44 3.42
N LEU A 52 -7.45 3.91 4.48
CA LEU A 52 -7.31 4.44 5.84
C LEU A 52 -6.62 3.46 6.80
N ARG A 53 -6.31 2.25 6.31
CA ARG A 53 -5.65 1.22 7.10
C ARG A 53 -4.15 1.43 7.05
N VAL A 54 -3.54 1.61 8.21
CA VAL A 54 -2.09 1.63 8.39
C VAL A 54 -1.65 0.28 8.96
N ASN A 55 -0.79 -0.42 8.22
CA ASN A 55 -0.27 -1.72 8.62
C ASN A 55 0.91 -1.55 9.56
N TYR A 56 1.91 -0.78 9.15
CA TYR A 56 3.12 -0.52 9.93
C TYR A 56 3.77 0.80 9.51
N ALA A 57 4.65 1.29 10.37
CA ALA A 57 5.54 2.40 10.06
C ALA A 57 6.99 2.02 10.37
N VAL A 58 7.92 2.64 9.66
CA VAL A 58 9.36 2.44 9.80
C VAL A 58 10.03 3.79 9.96
N VAL A 59 10.65 4.03 11.10
CA VAL A 59 11.51 5.20 11.30
C VAL A 59 12.95 4.83 10.98
N THR A 60 13.66 5.72 10.29
CA THR A 60 15.03 5.52 9.83
C THR A 60 15.88 6.72 10.19
N ASN A 61 17.03 6.48 10.83
CA ASN A 61 18.05 7.50 11.02
C ASN A 61 18.94 7.56 9.77
N LYS A 62 18.54 8.34 8.76
CA LYS A 62 19.17 8.34 7.42
C LYS A 62 20.54 9.00 7.42
N LYS A 63 20.66 10.17 8.08
CA LYS A 63 21.86 11.02 7.99
C LYS A 63 22.48 11.37 9.35
N GLY A 64 21.90 10.95 10.46
CA GLY A 64 22.28 11.44 11.78
C GLY A 64 23.66 10.95 12.20
N SER A 65 24.53 11.89 12.58
CA SER A 65 25.67 11.62 13.45
C SER A 65 25.20 11.19 14.85
N THR A 66 24.01 11.64 15.25
CA THR A 66 23.38 11.34 16.54
C THR A 66 22.80 9.93 16.56
N VAL A 67 23.30 9.10 17.47
CA VAL A 67 22.69 7.81 17.83
C VAL A 67 21.61 8.09 18.87
N GLY A 68 20.39 7.66 18.60
CA GLY A 68 19.25 7.95 19.47
C GLY A 68 18.10 6.97 19.32
N ARG A 69 17.18 6.92 20.28
CA ARG A 69 16.00 6.05 20.21
C ARG A 69 15.09 6.44 19.04
N GLY A 70 14.77 5.47 18.20
CA GLY A 70 13.73 5.63 17.19
C GLY A 70 12.37 5.73 17.87
N MET A 71 11.60 6.74 17.53
CA MET A 71 10.27 6.99 18.09
C MET A 71 9.28 7.08 16.95
N ILE A 72 8.12 6.46 17.10
CA ILE A 72 7.02 6.50 16.14
C ILE A 72 5.78 6.93 16.92
N SER A 73 5.13 8.01 16.51
CA SER A 73 3.92 8.52 17.14
C SER A 73 2.79 8.68 16.14
N SER A 74 1.55 8.67 16.63
CA SER A 74 0.39 9.02 15.82
C SER A 74 -0.52 9.96 16.59
N ASN A 75 -1.18 10.88 15.88
CA ASN A 75 -2.25 11.69 16.45
C ASN A 75 -3.58 10.92 16.58
N TRP A 76 -3.65 9.68 16.10
CA TRP A 76 -4.83 8.84 16.19
C TRP A 76 -5.07 8.34 17.63
N ASP A 77 -4.05 7.81 18.31
CA ASP A 77 -4.10 7.42 19.72
C ASP A 77 -3.38 8.40 20.65
N GLY A 78 -2.68 9.38 20.10
CA GLY A 78 -1.86 10.32 20.87
C GLY A 78 -0.68 9.65 21.56
N ARG A 79 -0.30 8.42 21.18
CA ARG A 79 0.78 7.67 21.81
C ARG A 79 2.07 7.81 21.01
N THR A 80 3.18 7.72 21.75
CA THR A 80 4.50 7.59 21.16
C THR A 80 5.08 6.24 21.52
N HIS A 81 5.40 5.45 20.50
CA HIS A 81 6.06 4.16 20.63
C HIS A 81 7.57 4.38 20.54
N THR A 82 8.29 3.92 21.57
CA THR A 82 9.74 4.09 21.65
C THR A 82 10.45 2.78 21.35
N GLY A 83 11.22 2.78 20.27
CA GLY A 83 12.01 1.66 19.81
C GLY A 83 13.44 1.63 20.36
N PRO A 84 14.33 0.86 19.70
CA PRO A 84 15.74 0.76 20.05
C PRO A 84 16.51 2.03 19.65
N ARG A 85 17.77 2.12 20.08
CA ARG A 85 18.71 3.16 19.62
C ARG A 85 19.13 2.86 18.19
N LEU A 86 18.93 3.82 17.29
CA LEU A 86 19.24 3.75 15.87
C LEU A 86 20.52 4.55 15.57
N LYS A 87 21.53 3.85 15.06
CA LYS A 87 22.71 4.46 14.44
C LYS A 87 22.37 4.91 13.02
N LYS A 88 23.29 5.64 12.38
CA LYS A 88 23.19 6.02 10.97
C LYS A 88 22.86 4.79 10.09
N GLY A 89 21.86 4.95 9.23
CA GLY A 89 21.39 3.94 8.29
C GLY A 89 20.50 2.85 8.92
N GLN A 90 20.30 2.86 10.24
CA GLN A 90 19.43 1.89 10.90
C GLN A 90 17.98 2.35 10.93
N SER A 91 17.10 1.36 10.98
CA SER A 91 15.66 1.55 10.97
C SER A 91 15.00 0.68 12.04
N TRP A 92 13.84 1.13 12.49
CA TRP A 92 12.97 0.36 13.36
C TRP A 92 11.54 0.41 12.87
N ARG A 93 10.88 -0.74 12.89
CA ARG A 93 9.49 -0.92 12.49
C ARG A 93 8.59 -1.00 13.71
N PHE A 94 7.45 -0.34 13.63
CA PHE A 94 6.34 -0.49 14.55
C PHE A 94 5.09 -0.91 13.78
N ASP A 95 4.45 -1.99 14.22
CA ASP A 95 3.23 -2.52 13.62
C ASP A 95 2.00 -1.88 14.27
N TYR A 96 1.22 -1.17 13.47
CA TYR A 96 -0.05 -0.55 13.89
C TYR A 96 -1.22 -1.50 13.67
N ASN A 97 -1.30 -2.08 12.47
CA ASN A 97 -2.40 -2.90 11.95
C ASN A 97 -3.80 -2.35 12.29
N ARG A 98 -4.06 -1.08 11.95
CA ARG A 98 -5.26 -0.36 12.39
C ARG A 98 -5.80 0.60 11.35
N ILE A 99 -7.11 0.88 11.43
CA ILE A 99 -7.77 1.91 10.62
C ILE A 99 -7.66 3.25 11.36
N MET A 100 -7.10 4.26 10.70
CA MET A 100 -6.98 5.63 11.19
C MET A 100 -8.03 6.53 10.52
N ASN A 101 -8.29 7.71 11.08
CA ASN A 101 -9.18 8.69 10.46
C ASN A 101 -8.48 9.43 9.31
N ASN A 102 -9.26 9.91 8.33
CA ASN A 102 -8.73 10.76 7.27
C ASN A 102 -8.10 12.03 7.87
N GLY A 103 -6.88 12.37 7.44
CA GLY A 103 -6.11 13.49 7.96
C GLY A 103 -5.26 13.18 9.19
N ASN A 104 -5.34 11.96 9.74
CA ASN A 104 -4.42 11.54 10.80
C ASN A 104 -2.98 11.52 10.31
N LYS A 105 -2.04 11.66 11.23
CA LYS A 105 -0.61 11.70 10.94
C LYS A 105 0.09 10.59 11.70
N VAL A 106 1.10 10.03 11.04
CA VAL A 106 2.09 9.15 11.64
C VAL A 106 3.44 9.83 11.52
N CYS A 107 4.10 10.04 12.64
CA CYS A 107 5.36 10.77 12.74
C CYS A 107 6.46 9.85 13.27
N GLY A 108 7.68 10.05 12.78
CA GLY A 108 8.87 9.36 13.22
C GLY A 108 9.93 10.36 13.64
N SER A 109 10.65 10.06 14.71
CA SER A 109 11.74 10.88 15.21
C SER A 109 12.89 10.07 15.79
N ILE A 110 14.03 10.73 15.95
CA ILE A 110 15.18 10.21 16.71
C ILE A 110 15.32 11.10 17.96
N GLU A 111 15.09 10.52 19.14
CA GLU A 111 15.08 11.21 20.46
C GLU A 111 14.13 12.44 20.52
N GLY A 112 13.11 12.50 19.65
CA GLY A 112 12.17 13.62 19.61
C GLY A 112 12.71 14.93 18.98
N ILE A 113 13.91 14.94 18.42
CA ILE A 113 14.54 16.17 17.89
C ILE A 113 14.17 16.41 16.42
N ASP A 114 14.44 15.43 15.56
CA ASP A 114 14.14 15.50 14.12
C ASP A 114 12.86 14.73 13.80
N VAL A 115 11.74 15.43 13.64
CA VAL A 115 10.41 14.82 13.42
C VAL A 115 10.03 14.88 11.94
N ALA A 116 9.81 13.72 11.33
CA ALA A 116 9.23 13.58 9.99
C ALA A 116 7.81 12.99 10.11
N CYS A 117 6.84 13.50 9.36
CA CYS A 117 5.45 13.04 9.43
C CYS A 117 4.89 12.70 8.05
N VAL A 118 3.98 11.74 8.03
CA VAL A 118 3.17 11.36 6.87
C VAL A 118 1.70 11.49 7.27
N THR A 119 0.90 12.14 6.42
CA THR A 119 -0.54 12.26 6.62
C THR A 119 -1.28 11.13 5.90
N ILE A 120 -2.23 10.52 6.58
CA ILE A 120 -3.08 9.42 6.14
C ILE A 120 -4.31 10.00 5.45
N HIS A 121 -4.51 9.63 4.19
CA HIS A 121 -5.65 10.07 3.39
C HIS A 121 -6.21 8.90 2.59
N ARG A 122 -7.52 8.95 2.31
CA ARG A 122 -8.25 7.92 1.56
C ARG A 122 -8.01 8.01 0.06
#